data_AF-A0AAF0TSN0-F1
#
_entry.id   AF-A0AAF0TSN0-F1
#
_cell.length_a   1.000
_cell.length_b   1.000
_cell.length_c   1.000
_cell.angle_alpha   90.00
_cell.angle_beta   90.00
_cell.angle_gamma   90.00
#
_symmetry.space_group_name_H-M   'P 1'
#
loop_
_entity.id
_entity.type
_entity.pdbx_description
1 polymer ?
#
loop_
_entity_poly.entity_id
_entity_poly.type
_entity_poly.pdbx_seq_one_letter_code
_entity_poly.pdbx_strand_id
1 'polypeptide(L)'
;MVVVSEWERDKRRGEEENRVLLVVWVSLEMATVVADGQAAKEGEQTKALAMPLMEWKTLSASLLYFQMGKNDFLTPKAIANRIKAKGMQKLRWYCQMCQKQCRDENEFNCHCTMNTPSRRIFSPPVVFRLVPTMAEEDNEFLSLSDLESELDSIPIPMFFDRNRHICYLEMMLELLPSPYQSQEINRLTLAYFVVCGLDILRSLDRVDKEGVINWVLSLQAHPQDEADLSNGQFYGFHGSRSSQFQPNDYGNALPNCSHLASTYCALSILKTLGYDFSLLDSMSIIKSMKNLQQHDGSFMPIHSGAETDLRFVYCAAAISSMLENWSGIDKEKAKEYIINCQSYDGGFGLTPSSESHGGATFCAVASLRLMGLIEDDILSKNVSSCFINVPLLLDWCLQRQATTDGGFQGRLNKATDTCYAFWVGGVLKILGAHKLIDHEGLRKFLFTCQSQYGGFGKTPEQLPDLYHAYYGFCAFSLLEEPDLNSICTELGTTIGPVQLL
;
A
#
# COMPACT_ATOMS: atom_id res chain seq x y z
N MET A 1 -33.00 24.94 -24.94
CA MET A 1 -33.85 24.30 -25.97
C MET A 1 -32.92 23.41 -26.80
N VAL A 2 -32.81 22.12 -26.45
CA VAL A 2 -33.64 21.00 -26.98
C VAL A 2 -33.23 20.74 -28.45
N VAL A 3 -32.72 19.58 -28.91
CA VAL A 3 -32.60 18.21 -28.35
C VAL A 3 -31.86 17.32 -29.38
N VAL A 4 -31.08 16.33 -28.91
CA VAL A 4 -30.86 14.95 -29.48
C VAL A 4 -30.08 14.84 -30.82
N SER A 5 -29.16 13.90 -31.08
CA SER A 5 -29.07 12.46 -30.72
C SER A 5 -27.65 11.90 -30.66
N GLU A 6 -27.52 10.83 -29.89
CA GLU A 6 -26.41 9.89 -29.76
C GLU A 6 -26.05 9.14 -31.07
N TRP A 7 -24.84 8.58 -31.02
CA TRP A 7 -24.49 7.20 -31.39
C TRP A 7 -23.69 6.96 -32.69
N GLU A 8 -22.63 6.17 -32.47
CA GLU A 8 -21.76 5.44 -33.40
C GLU A 8 -20.43 6.05 -33.90
N ARG A 9 -19.36 5.31 -33.54
CA ARG A 9 -18.00 5.19 -34.10
C ARG A 9 -16.85 5.94 -33.43
N ASP A 10 -16.54 5.48 -32.22
CA ASP A 10 -15.46 4.50 -31.94
C ASP A 10 -14.22 4.42 -32.86
N LYS A 11 -13.06 4.24 -32.21
CA LYS A 11 -11.70 3.91 -32.70
C LYS A 11 -10.90 5.00 -33.43
N ARG A 12 -10.18 5.81 -32.65
CA ARG A 12 -8.69 5.91 -32.65
C ARG A 12 -8.22 7.21 -31.98
N ARG A 13 -7.81 7.12 -30.71
CA ARG A 13 -6.76 7.95 -30.09
C ARG A 13 -6.51 7.46 -28.66
N GLY A 14 -5.82 6.32 -28.58
CA GLY A 14 -5.05 5.93 -27.41
C GLY A 14 -3.58 5.97 -27.81
N GLU A 15 -2.72 6.29 -26.84
CA GLU A 15 -1.27 6.49 -26.94
C GLU A 15 -0.81 7.94 -27.18
N GLU A 16 -0.84 8.74 -26.11
CA GLU A 16 0.27 9.63 -25.68
C GLU A 16 -0.20 10.49 -24.48
N GLU A 17 -0.14 9.93 -23.28
CA GLU A 17 -0.07 10.71 -22.02
C GLU A 17 0.36 9.75 -20.91
N ASN A 18 1.68 9.51 -20.81
CA ASN A 18 2.26 8.57 -19.86
C ASN A 18 3.47 9.23 -19.20
N ARG A 19 3.26 9.84 -18.02
CA ARG A 19 4.26 10.04 -16.95
C ARG A 19 3.64 10.82 -15.78
N VAL A 20 3.74 10.22 -14.59
CA VAL A 20 3.36 10.71 -13.25
C VAL A 20 1.86 10.56 -12.92
N LEU A 21 1.48 9.39 -12.37
CA LEU A 21 0.29 9.16 -11.54
C LEU A 21 0.27 7.67 -11.12
N LEU A 22 0.83 7.35 -9.94
CA LEU A 22 0.66 6.03 -9.32
C LEU A 22 0.96 6.14 -7.82
N VAL A 23 -0.01 6.55 -7.00
CA VAL A 23 0.10 6.44 -5.53
C VAL A 23 -1.14 5.81 -4.89
N VAL A 24 -2.30 5.72 -5.58
CA VAL A 24 -3.54 5.38 -4.89
C VAL A 24 -4.44 4.41 -5.66
N TRP A 25 -3.84 3.29 -6.08
CA TRP A 25 -4.55 2.12 -6.61
C TRP A 25 -4.45 0.88 -5.71
N VAL A 26 -4.18 1.08 -4.41
CA VAL A 26 -4.01 -0.01 -3.41
C VAL A 26 -5.20 -0.12 -2.47
N SER A 27 -6.35 0.45 -2.84
CA SER A 27 -7.58 0.26 -2.06
C SER A 27 -8.82 0.03 -2.91
N LEU A 28 -8.69 -0.25 -4.22
CA LEU A 28 -9.85 -0.57 -5.06
C LEU A 28 -9.62 -1.42 -6.34
N GLU A 29 -8.39 -1.73 -6.76
CA GLU A 29 -8.15 -2.69 -7.85
C GLU A 29 -6.96 -3.64 -7.57
N MET A 30 -7.15 -4.57 -6.63
CA MET A 30 -6.42 -5.85 -6.62
C MET A 30 -7.36 -6.99 -7.03
N ALA A 31 -7.82 -6.95 -8.28
CA ALA A 31 -8.47 -8.08 -8.94
C ALA A 31 -8.32 -7.93 -10.45
N THR A 32 -7.15 -8.33 -11.00
CA THR A 32 -6.92 -8.92 -12.34
C THR A 32 -5.46 -8.69 -12.78
N VAL A 33 -4.52 -9.55 -12.37
CA VAL A 33 -3.35 -9.93 -13.21
C VAL A 33 -2.85 -11.32 -12.76
N VAL A 34 -3.53 -12.39 -13.15
CA VAL A 34 -2.93 -13.69 -13.53
C VAL A 34 -3.98 -14.45 -14.37
N ALA A 35 -3.99 -14.23 -15.68
CA ALA A 35 -4.41 -15.20 -16.70
C ALA A 35 -4.08 -14.62 -18.09
N ASP A 36 -3.59 -15.50 -18.96
CA ASP A 36 -3.35 -15.35 -20.40
C ASP A 36 -2.08 -14.62 -20.89
N GLY A 37 -1.08 -15.47 -21.16
CA GLY A 37 0.04 -15.18 -22.05
C GLY A 37 0.43 -16.43 -22.84
N GLN A 38 -0.46 -16.94 -23.70
CA GLN A 38 -0.09 -17.91 -24.73
C GLN A 38 0.38 -17.20 -26.02
N ALA A 39 1.59 -17.57 -26.40
CA ALA A 39 2.31 -17.46 -27.67
C ALA A 39 1.62 -16.86 -28.93
N ALA A 40 2.36 -15.97 -29.61
CA ALA A 40 2.52 -16.02 -31.06
C ALA A 40 3.87 -15.42 -31.50
N LYS A 41 4.59 -16.15 -32.35
CA LYS A 41 5.85 -15.76 -33.04
C LYS A 41 5.54 -15.03 -34.35
N GLU A 42 6.47 -14.19 -34.80
CA GLU A 42 7.05 -14.05 -36.17
C GLU A 42 7.84 -12.70 -36.22
N GLY A 43 9.14 -12.65 -36.56
CA GLY A 43 9.69 -12.57 -37.93
C GLY A 43 9.46 -11.15 -38.52
N GLU A 44 10.38 -10.34 -39.04
CA GLU A 44 11.67 -10.57 -39.67
C GLU A 44 12.27 -9.19 -40.15
N GLN A 45 13.61 -9.14 -40.31
CA GLN A 45 14.45 -8.34 -41.21
C GLN A 45 14.80 -6.83 -41.03
N THR A 46 16.13 -6.69 -40.97
CA THR A 46 17.10 -5.61 -41.23
C THR A 46 16.87 -4.67 -42.43
N LYS A 47 17.42 -3.45 -42.33
CA LYS A 47 18.25 -2.82 -43.39
C LYS A 47 19.17 -1.72 -42.85
N ALA A 48 20.44 -1.80 -43.24
CA ALA A 48 21.51 -0.84 -42.98
C ALA A 48 21.72 0.09 -44.20
N LEU A 49 22.21 1.32 -43.98
CA LEU A 49 22.87 2.23 -44.94
C LEU A 49 23.63 3.28 -44.08
N ALA A 50 24.97 3.24 -43.96
CA ALA A 50 26.02 3.71 -44.87
C ALA A 50 26.61 5.08 -44.44
N MET A 51 27.93 5.09 -44.21
CA MET A 51 28.79 6.23 -43.84
C MET A 51 29.06 7.19 -45.03
N PRO A 52 29.76 8.33 -44.82
CA PRO A 52 31.19 8.32 -45.15
C PRO A 52 32.14 9.13 -44.23
N LEU A 53 33.43 8.79 -44.35
CA LEU A 53 34.63 9.30 -43.67
C LEU A 53 35.12 10.67 -44.18
N MET A 54 35.83 11.42 -43.32
CA MET A 54 36.86 12.37 -43.75
C MET A 54 38.08 12.40 -42.80
N GLU A 55 39.24 12.55 -43.42
CA GLU A 55 40.62 12.41 -42.96
C GLU A 55 41.14 13.60 -42.13
N TRP A 56 42.13 13.37 -41.24
CA TRP A 56 43.05 14.43 -40.78
C TRP A 56 44.51 13.97 -40.70
N LYS A 57 45.40 14.86 -41.16
CA LYS A 57 46.86 14.77 -41.24
C LYS A 57 47.56 15.14 -39.91
N THR A 58 48.84 14.80 -39.88
CA THR A 58 49.88 14.75 -38.83
C THR A 58 50.40 16.05 -38.18
N LEU A 59 51.16 15.85 -37.06
CA LEU A 59 52.18 16.68 -36.36
C LEU A 59 51.65 17.41 -35.09
N SER A 60 52.31 17.45 -33.92
CA SER A 60 53.64 17.03 -33.44
C SER A 60 53.59 16.82 -31.91
N ALA A 61 54.54 16.06 -31.34
CA ALA A 61 54.68 15.81 -29.91
C ALA A 61 56.03 16.34 -29.39
N SER A 62 56.03 16.97 -28.22
CA SER A 62 57.22 17.19 -27.39
C SER A 62 56.99 16.61 -25.98
N LEU A 63 57.62 15.45 -25.81
CA LEU A 63 58.12 14.78 -24.61
C LEU A 63 58.03 15.47 -23.24
N LEU A 64 57.48 14.74 -22.26
CA LEU A 64 58.14 14.44 -20.97
C LEU A 64 57.76 13.02 -20.52
N TYR A 65 58.79 12.21 -20.33
CA TYR A 65 58.76 10.77 -20.05
C TYR A 65 58.62 10.52 -18.53
N PHE A 66 57.67 9.69 -18.12
CA PHE A 66 57.80 8.83 -16.95
C PHE A 66 57.36 7.43 -17.34
N GLN A 67 58.23 6.44 -17.15
CA GLN A 67 58.12 5.08 -17.64
C GLN A 67 56.92 4.33 -17.05
N MET A 68 56.05 3.79 -17.91
CA MET A 68 55.17 2.67 -17.60
C MET A 68 55.50 1.50 -18.53
N GLY A 69 55.54 0.29 -17.97
CA GLY A 69 55.93 -0.94 -18.64
C GLY A 69 55.13 -1.21 -19.92
N LYS A 70 55.85 -1.56 -20.99
CA LYS A 70 55.29 -2.05 -22.26
C LYS A 70 54.70 -3.44 -22.05
N ASN A 71 53.37 -3.53 -22.11
CA ASN A 71 52.60 -4.54 -22.84
C ASN A 71 51.13 -4.47 -22.38
N ASP A 72 50.34 -3.54 -22.93
CA ASP A 72 48.86 -3.64 -23.05
C ASP A 72 48.22 -2.35 -23.59
N PHE A 73 48.89 -1.60 -24.47
CA PHE A 73 48.26 -0.45 -25.12
C PHE A 73 47.79 -0.88 -26.52
N LEU A 74 46.47 -0.87 -26.76
CA LEU A 74 45.75 -1.27 -27.98
C LEU A 74 45.43 -2.77 -28.16
N THR A 75 45.61 -3.62 -27.15
CA THR A 75 45.01 -4.97 -27.20
C THR A 75 43.48 -4.89 -27.18
N PRO A 76 42.74 -5.86 -27.76
CA PRO A 76 41.29 -5.92 -27.66
C PRO A 76 40.80 -5.83 -26.20
N LYS A 77 41.58 -6.41 -25.26
CA LYS A 77 41.33 -6.34 -23.82
C LYS A 77 41.51 -4.91 -23.27
N ALA A 78 42.55 -4.19 -23.67
CA ALA A 78 42.77 -2.80 -23.26
C ALA A 78 41.75 -1.83 -23.88
N ILE A 79 41.35 -2.05 -25.12
CA ILE A 79 40.28 -1.31 -25.80
C ILE A 79 38.94 -1.60 -25.11
N ALA A 80 38.62 -2.86 -24.81
CA ALA A 80 37.43 -3.25 -24.06
C ALA A 80 37.42 -2.65 -22.64
N ASN A 81 38.56 -2.63 -21.94
CA ASN A 81 38.67 -2.01 -20.62
C ASN A 81 38.53 -0.47 -20.68
N ARG A 82 39.02 0.18 -21.74
CA ARG A 82 38.80 1.62 -21.97
C ARG A 82 37.36 1.96 -22.36
N ILE A 83 36.70 1.11 -23.15
CA ILE A 83 35.28 1.24 -23.46
C ILE A 83 34.46 1.04 -22.18
N LYS A 84 34.80 0.04 -21.36
CA LYS A 84 34.20 -0.18 -20.03
C LYS A 84 34.40 1.04 -19.12
N ALA A 85 35.59 1.63 -19.09
CA ALA A 85 35.88 2.81 -18.27
C ALA A 85 35.18 4.08 -18.77
N LYS A 86 35.01 4.26 -20.08
CA LYS A 86 34.21 5.35 -20.67
C LYS A 86 32.70 5.15 -20.47
N GLY A 87 32.23 3.91 -20.31
CA GLY A 87 30.84 3.57 -19.98
C GLY A 87 30.46 3.84 -18.53
N MET A 88 31.42 3.91 -17.60
CA MET A 88 31.17 4.20 -16.18
C MET A 88 30.62 5.60 -15.91
N GLN A 89 30.68 6.52 -16.89
CA GLN A 89 30.22 7.92 -16.73
C GLN A 89 28.80 8.19 -17.23
N LYS A 90 28.01 7.17 -17.63
CA LYS A 90 26.60 7.37 -18.01
C LYS A 90 25.71 6.44 -17.17
N LEU A 91 24.97 7.06 -16.25
CA LEU A 91 24.04 6.47 -15.27
C LEU A 91 22.83 5.75 -15.88
N ARG A 92 23.01 4.98 -16.97
CA ARG A 92 21.87 4.36 -17.66
C ARG A 92 21.25 3.22 -16.84
N TRP A 93 22.07 2.49 -16.09
CA TRP A 93 21.66 1.32 -15.31
C TRP A 93 22.24 1.42 -13.90
N TYR A 94 21.58 2.20 -13.04
CA TYR A 94 22.00 2.44 -11.66
C TYR A 94 20.83 2.16 -10.72
N CYS A 95 21.06 1.30 -9.73
CA CYS A 95 20.09 1.01 -8.68
C CYS A 95 20.24 2.04 -7.57
N GLN A 96 19.33 3.01 -7.52
CA GLN A 96 19.32 4.06 -6.50
C GLN A 96 19.13 3.49 -5.09
N MET A 97 18.42 2.36 -4.97
CA MET A 97 18.15 1.70 -3.68
C MET A 97 19.40 1.08 -3.05
N CYS A 98 20.23 0.43 -3.85
CA CYS A 98 21.48 -0.20 -3.39
C CYS A 98 22.70 0.69 -3.61
N GLN A 99 22.51 1.88 -4.17
CA GLN A 99 23.56 2.74 -4.74
C GLN A 99 24.54 1.96 -5.64
N LYS A 100 24.03 0.96 -6.37
CA LYS A 100 24.84 0.02 -7.15
C LYS A 100 24.74 0.34 -8.64
N GLN A 101 25.88 0.57 -9.27
CA GLN A 101 25.98 0.65 -10.73
C GLN A 101 25.93 -0.76 -11.34
N CYS A 102 25.04 -0.95 -12.31
CA CYS A 102 24.94 -2.17 -13.12
C CYS A 102 25.56 -1.89 -14.50
N ARG A 103 26.27 -2.86 -15.07
CA ARG A 103 27.00 -2.68 -16.33
C ARG A 103 26.06 -2.50 -17.53
N ASP A 104 24.96 -3.24 -17.53
CA ASP A 104 23.98 -3.28 -18.61
C ASP A 104 22.58 -3.57 -18.07
N GLU A 105 21.60 -3.55 -18.98
CA GLU A 105 20.18 -3.82 -18.69
C GLU A 105 19.97 -5.21 -18.10
N ASN A 106 20.73 -6.21 -18.54
CA ASN A 106 20.58 -7.58 -18.08
C ASN A 106 21.13 -7.72 -16.65
N GLU A 107 22.27 -7.11 -16.34
CA GLU A 107 22.78 -7.04 -14.97
C GLU A 107 21.83 -6.26 -14.06
N PHE A 108 21.21 -5.18 -14.55
CA PHE A 108 20.21 -4.43 -13.79
C PHE A 108 18.94 -5.27 -13.52
N ASN A 109 18.44 -5.99 -14.53
CA ASN A 109 17.29 -6.88 -14.39
C ASN A 109 17.60 -8.06 -13.48
N CYS A 110 18.76 -8.69 -13.61
CA CYS A 110 19.24 -9.72 -12.68
C CYS A 110 19.40 -9.15 -11.26
N HIS A 111 19.91 -7.93 -11.12
CA HIS A 111 20.03 -7.27 -9.82
C HIS A 111 18.66 -6.97 -9.19
N CYS A 112 17.66 -6.57 -9.97
CA CYS A 112 16.29 -6.35 -9.49
C CYS A 112 15.56 -7.67 -9.17
N THR A 113 15.94 -8.78 -9.81
CA THR A 113 15.32 -10.10 -9.63
C THR A 113 16.00 -10.98 -8.57
N MET A 114 17.28 -10.79 -8.29
CA MET A 114 18.04 -11.52 -7.27
C MET A 114 18.04 -10.78 -5.93
N ASN A 115 17.65 -11.48 -4.84
CA ASN A 115 17.75 -11.13 -3.42
C ASN A 115 18.33 -9.74 -3.11
N THR A 116 17.55 -8.71 -3.46
CA THR A 116 17.87 -7.33 -3.17
C THR A 116 17.41 -6.99 -1.75
N PRO A 117 18.13 -6.14 -1.02
CA PRO A 117 17.63 -5.51 0.20
C PRO A 117 16.27 -4.81 0.01
N SER A 118 15.88 -4.54 -1.24
CA SER A 118 14.60 -3.94 -1.64
C SER A 118 13.38 -4.87 -1.54
N ARG A 119 13.56 -6.15 -1.23
CA ARG A 119 12.42 -7.03 -0.92
C ARG A 119 12.15 -7.16 0.58
N ARG A 120 13.07 -6.73 1.44
CA ARG A 120 12.82 -6.72 2.89
C ARG A 120 11.95 -5.52 3.25
N ILE A 121 10.96 -5.72 4.12
CA ILE A 121 10.15 -4.60 4.64
C ILE A 121 11.08 -3.63 5.39
N PHE A 122 11.89 -4.16 6.29
CA PHE A 122 12.94 -3.41 7.00
C PHE A 122 14.27 -3.58 6.28
N SER A 123 14.75 -2.54 5.59
CA SER A 123 16.11 -2.53 5.03
C SER A 123 17.09 -1.88 6.04
N PRO A 124 17.87 -2.66 6.82
CA PRO A 124 18.88 -2.10 7.73
C PRO A 124 20.04 -1.45 6.94
N PRO A 125 20.86 -0.58 7.56
CA PRO A 125 22.19 -0.27 7.06
C PRO A 125 23.02 -1.57 7.03
N VAL A 126 23.73 -1.79 5.93
CA VAL A 126 24.37 -3.06 5.55
C VAL A 126 25.24 -3.64 6.67
N VAL A 127 24.85 -4.81 7.19
CA VAL A 127 25.74 -5.74 7.90
C VAL A 127 25.48 -7.14 7.37
N PHE A 128 26.48 -7.71 6.68
CA PHE A 128 26.42 -9.05 6.12
C PHE A 128 26.43 -10.09 7.25
N ARG A 129 25.39 -10.92 7.33
CA ARG A 129 25.42 -12.22 8.00
C ARG A 129 25.11 -13.30 6.96
N LEU A 130 26.11 -14.14 6.69
CA LEU A 130 25.98 -15.33 5.85
C LEU A 130 25.22 -16.41 6.65
N VAL A 131 24.16 -16.96 6.07
CA VAL A 131 23.53 -18.21 6.53
C VAL A 131 23.90 -19.31 5.53
N PRO A 132 24.26 -20.54 5.97
CA PRO A 132 24.71 -21.60 5.07
C PRO A 132 23.55 -22.18 4.26
N THR A 133 23.86 -22.56 3.01
CA THR A 133 23.02 -23.31 2.08
C THR A 133 22.73 -24.71 2.61
N MET A 134 21.45 -25.11 2.67
CA MET A 134 21.05 -26.51 2.84
C MET A 134 21.10 -27.23 1.50
N ALA A 135 21.58 -28.48 1.56
CA ALA A 135 21.85 -29.36 0.42
C ALA A 135 20.55 -29.86 -0.25
N GLU A 136 20.65 -30.07 -1.56
CA GLU A 136 19.65 -30.76 -2.38
C GLU A 136 19.65 -32.27 -2.02
N GLU A 137 18.48 -32.81 -1.71
CA GLU A 137 18.23 -34.25 -1.79
C GLU A 137 17.20 -34.50 -2.90
N ASP A 138 17.59 -35.36 -3.83
CA ASP A 138 16.81 -35.85 -4.96
C ASP A 138 15.56 -36.58 -4.47
N ASN A 139 14.40 -36.29 -5.06
CA ASN A 139 13.21 -37.13 -4.90
C ASN A 139 12.55 -37.45 -6.24
N GLU A 140 12.25 -38.73 -6.43
CA GLU A 140 11.73 -39.33 -7.64
C GLU A 140 10.41 -38.70 -8.11
N PHE A 141 10.32 -38.52 -9.43
CA PHE A 141 9.19 -37.92 -10.13
C PHE A 141 8.02 -38.92 -10.21
N LEU A 142 7.04 -38.81 -9.31
CA LEU A 142 5.72 -39.41 -9.50
C LEU A 142 4.91 -38.56 -10.49
N SER A 143 4.19 -39.21 -11.40
CA SER A 143 3.44 -38.58 -12.48
C SER A 143 2.33 -37.65 -11.96
N LEU A 144 2.33 -36.41 -12.49
CA LEU A 144 1.34 -35.34 -12.25
C LEU A 144 -0.14 -35.72 -12.52
N SER A 145 -0.39 -36.85 -13.18
CA SER A 145 -1.75 -37.31 -13.51
C SER A 145 -2.50 -37.96 -12.36
N ASP A 146 -1.81 -38.42 -11.31
CA ASP A 146 -2.44 -39.16 -10.22
C ASP A 146 -2.79 -38.27 -9.02
N LEU A 147 -2.20 -37.08 -8.92
CA LEU A 147 -2.42 -36.12 -7.82
C LEU A 147 -3.65 -35.21 -8.03
N GLU A 148 -4.11 -35.04 -9.26
CA GLU A 148 -5.25 -34.16 -9.58
C GLU A 148 -6.61 -34.77 -9.17
N SER A 149 -6.67 -36.08 -8.92
CA SER A 149 -7.93 -36.77 -8.59
C SER A 149 -8.26 -36.84 -7.09
N GLU A 150 -7.30 -36.51 -6.20
CA GLU A 150 -7.51 -36.53 -4.74
C GLU A 150 -7.67 -35.14 -4.09
N LEU A 151 -7.41 -34.04 -4.82
CA LEU A 151 -7.46 -32.68 -4.26
C LEU A 151 -8.89 -32.10 -4.11
N ASP A 152 -9.88 -32.64 -4.84
CA ASP A 152 -11.27 -32.14 -4.84
C ASP A 152 -12.07 -32.50 -3.57
N SER A 153 -11.45 -33.13 -2.57
CA SER A 153 -12.13 -33.62 -1.37
C SER A 153 -11.43 -33.31 -0.05
N ILE A 154 -10.48 -32.37 -0.03
CA ILE A 154 -9.92 -31.90 1.25
C ILE A 154 -10.97 -30.99 1.90
N PRO A 155 -11.57 -31.36 3.05
CA PRO A 155 -12.54 -30.51 3.73
C PRO A 155 -11.87 -29.18 4.08
N ILE A 156 -12.51 -28.07 3.68
CA ILE A 156 -12.07 -26.71 4.02
C ILE A 156 -11.88 -26.68 5.54
N PRO A 157 -10.68 -26.35 6.05
CA PRO A 157 -10.44 -26.26 7.47
C PRO A 157 -11.40 -25.24 8.09
N MET A 158 -12.42 -25.72 8.81
CA MET A 158 -13.41 -24.88 9.49
C MET A 158 -12.89 -24.35 10.84
N PHE A 159 -11.60 -24.02 10.88
CA PHE A 159 -10.94 -23.45 12.04
C PHE A 159 -9.99 -22.34 11.60
N PHE A 160 -9.79 -21.36 12.49
CA PHE A 160 -8.88 -20.26 12.26
C PHE A 160 -7.44 -20.69 12.54
N ASP A 161 -6.60 -20.84 11.51
CA ASP A 161 -5.22 -21.33 11.67
C ASP A 161 -4.27 -20.19 12.05
N ARG A 162 -4.40 -19.73 13.31
CA ARG A 162 -3.61 -18.63 13.87
C ARG A 162 -2.11 -18.79 13.65
N ASN A 163 -1.56 -19.99 13.89
CA ASN A 163 -0.12 -20.22 13.77
C ASN A 163 0.37 -20.10 12.34
N ARG A 164 -0.43 -20.56 11.37
CA ARG A 164 -0.11 -20.41 9.95
C ARG A 164 -0.18 -18.96 9.50
N HIS A 165 -1.15 -18.19 10.01
CA HIS A 165 -1.22 -16.75 9.75
C HIS A 165 0.00 -16.00 10.31
N ILE A 166 0.48 -16.38 11.50
CA ILE A 166 1.71 -15.81 12.08
C ILE A 166 2.91 -16.11 11.18
N CYS A 167 3.08 -17.38 10.77
CA CYS A 167 4.16 -17.80 9.88
C CYS A 167 4.13 -17.02 8.55
N TYR A 168 2.94 -16.86 7.94
CA TYR A 168 2.75 -16.05 6.74
C TYR A 168 3.22 -14.60 6.95
N LEU A 169 2.83 -13.96 8.06
CA LEU A 169 3.22 -12.59 8.37
C LEU A 169 4.72 -12.45 8.64
N GLU A 170 5.33 -13.42 9.35
CA GLU A 170 6.79 -13.46 9.57
C GLU A 170 7.55 -13.55 8.24
N MET A 171 7.13 -14.43 7.33
CA MET A 171 7.73 -14.53 6.00
C MET A 171 7.62 -13.22 5.21
N MET A 172 6.44 -12.58 5.24
CA MET A 172 6.21 -11.32 4.54
C MET A 172 7.01 -10.16 5.15
N LEU A 173 7.29 -10.21 6.46
CA LEU A 173 8.15 -9.24 7.15
C LEU A 173 9.61 -9.33 6.67
N GLU A 174 10.09 -10.56 6.49
CA GLU A 174 11.45 -10.83 6.05
C GLU A 174 11.66 -10.50 4.57
N LEU A 175 10.76 -10.97 3.68
CA LEU A 175 10.92 -10.84 2.24
C LEU A 175 9.58 -10.83 1.50
N LEU A 176 9.28 -9.71 0.85
CA LEU A 176 8.12 -9.56 -0.02
C LEU A 176 8.32 -10.30 -1.37
N PRO A 177 7.31 -11.06 -1.82
CA PRO A 177 7.27 -11.67 -3.16
C PRO A 177 7.33 -10.64 -4.29
N SER A 178 7.78 -11.05 -5.48
CA SER A 178 7.93 -10.15 -6.64
C SER A 178 6.66 -9.40 -7.07
N PRO A 179 5.42 -9.93 -6.92
CA PRO A 179 4.21 -9.16 -7.20
C PRO A 179 4.07 -7.85 -6.40
N TYR A 180 4.75 -7.72 -5.26
CA TYR A 180 4.75 -6.49 -4.45
C TYR A 180 5.71 -5.41 -4.97
N GLN A 181 6.45 -5.65 -6.06
CA GLN A 181 7.38 -4.65 -6.59
C GLN A 181 6.68 -3.34 -6.99
N SER A 182 5.45 -3.41 -7.52
CA SER A 182 4.65 -2.21 -7.84
C SER A 182 4.23 -1.42 -6.60
N GLN A 183 4.34 -2.03 -5.41
CA GLN A 183 3.97 -1.48 -4.12
C GLN A 183 5.15 -0.85 -3.38
N GLU A 184 6.26 -0.58 -4.07
CA GLU A 184 7.48 -0.04 -3.46
C GLU A 184 7.23 1.25 -2.66
N ILE A 185 6.38 2.14 -3.18
CA ILE A 185 6.02 3.39 -2.50
C ILE A 185 5.06 3.19 -1.32
N ASN A 186 4.52 1.98 -1.15
CA ASN A 186 3.55 1.61 -0.10
C ASN A 186 4.15 0.66 0.93
N ARG A 187 5.49 0.51 1.01
CA ARG A 187 6.13 -0.40 1.96
C ARG A 187 5.72 -0.15 3.41
N LEU A 188 5.53 1.10 3.81
CA LEU A 188 5.05 1.46 5.14
C LEU A 188 3.63 0.95 5.41
N THR A 189 2.75 0.99 4.40
CA THR A 189 1.40 0.40 4.47
C THR A 189 1.48 -1.13 4.58
N LEU A 190 2.38 -1.77 3.83
CA LEU A 190 2.61 -3.22 3.93
C LEU A 190 3.14 -3.61 5.32
N ALA A 191 4.08 -2.82 5.86
CA ALA A 191 4.58 -3.01 7.23
C ALA A 191 3.45 -2.86 8.27
N TYR A 192 2.53 -1.91 8.05
CA TYR A 192 1.35 -1.74 8.89
C TYR A 192 0.48 -2.99 8.91
N PHE A 193 0.17 -3.57 7.74
CA PHE A 193 -0.60 -4.81 7.67
C PHE A 193 0.07 -5.96 8.42
N VAL A 194 1.40 -6.06 8.34
CA VAL A 194 2.14 -7.12 9.03
C VAL A 194 2.20 -6.89 10.54
N VAL A 195 2.65 -5.72 10.99
CA VAL A 195 2.88 -5.44 12.42
C VAL A 195 1.56 -5.39 13.19
N CYS A 196 0.57 -4.66 12.67
CA CYS A 196 -0.75 -4.63 13.30
C CYS A 196 -1.48 -5.98 13.16
N GLY A 197 -1.25 -6.73 12.08
CA GLY A 197 -1.76 -8.09 11.93
C GLY A 197 -1.21 -9.03 13.00
N LEU A 198 0.10 -8.99 13.26
CA LEU A 198 0.74 -9.77 14.33
C LEU A 198 0.20 -9.36 15.71
N ASP A 199 -0.16 -8.11 15.93
CA ASP A 199 -0.80 -7.69 17.17
C ASP A 199 -2.23 -8.21 17.32
N ILE A 200 -3.05 -8.16 16.26
CA ILE A 200 -4.38 -8.80 16.27
C ILE A 200 -4.24 -10.28 16.60
N LEU A 201 -3.22 -10.95 16.05
CA LEU A 201 -2.90 -12.35 16.33
C LEU A 201 -2.16 -12.56 17.66
N ARG A 202 -2.03 -11.58 18.57
CA ARG A 202 -1.34 -11.70 19.87
C ARG A 202 0.10 -12.23 19.76
N SER A 203 0.84 -11.77 18.76
CA SER A 203 2.18 -12.27 18.41
C SER A 203 3.19 -11.16 18.13
N LEU A 204 3.04 -10.00 18.79
CA LEU A 204 4.00 -8.89 18.70
C LEU A 204 5.40 -9.24 19.23
N ASP A 205 5.55 -10.33 19.99
CA ASP A 205 6.86 -10.86 20.41
C ASP A 205 7.74 -11.28 19.22
N ARG A 206 7.14 -11.50 18.05
CA ARG A 206 7.84 -11.86 16.80
C ARG A 206 8.45 -10.67 16.07
N VAL A 207 8.19 -9.46 16.52
CA VAL A 207 8.66 -8.23 15.87
C VAL A 207 9.86 -7.65 16.63
N ASP A 208 10.93 -7.32 15.91
CA ASP A 208 12.02 -6.47 16.43
C ASP A 208 11.51 -5.03 16.63
N LYS A 209 10.86 -4.78 17.78
CA LYS A 209 10.16 -3.52 18.05
C LYS A 209 11.06 -2.30 17.85
N GLU A 210 12.27 -2.32 18.39
CA GLU A 210 13.21 -1.21 18.28
C GLU A 210 13.65 -0.98 16.83
N GLY A 211 13.99 -2.06 16.11
CA GLY A 211 14.34 -1.98 14.70
C GLY A 211 13.22 -1.40 13.83
N VAL A 212 11.97 -1.83 14.07
CA VAL A 212 10.80 -1.32 13.35
C VAL A 212 10.52 0.14 13.68
N ILE A 213 10.54 0.51 14.97
CA ILE A 213 10.35 1.91 15.40
C ILE A 213 11.37 2.82 14.72
N ASN A 214 12.66 2.46 14.79
CA ASN A 214 13.72 3.24 14.17
C ASN A 214 13.55 3.35 12.64
N TRP A 215 13.12 2.27 11.99
CA TRP A 215 12.83 2.29 10.56
C TRP A 215 11.65 3.22 10.22
N VAL A 216 10.53 3.13 10.95
CA VAL A 216 9.36 4.00 10.73
C VAL A 216 9.75 5.46 10.93
N LEU A 217 10.41 5.80 12.03
CA LEU A 217 10.87 7.17 12.33
C LEU A 217 11.82 7.70 11.24
N SER A 218 12.67 6.84 10.66
CA SER A 218 13.55 7.24 9.55
C SER A 218 12.80 7.69 8.29
N LEU A 219 11.51 7.39 8.17
CA LEU A 219 10.65 7.81 7.05
C LEU A 219 9.89 9.11 7.33
N GLN A 220 9.97 9.66 8.54
CA GLN A 220 9.35 10.95 8.85
C GLN A 220 10.04 12.04 8.04
N ALA A 221 9.23 12.91 7.45
CA ALA A 221 9.71 14.12 6.81
C ALA A 221 9.77 15.24 7.85
N HIS A 222 10.89 15.97 7.87
CA HIS A 222 11.10 17.09 8.78
C HIS A 222 11.31 18.39 8.01
N PRO A 223 10.73 19.50 8.46
CA PRO A 223 11.08 20.82 7.95
C PRO A 223 12.53 21.17 8.34
N GLN A 224 13.22 22.01 7.55
CA GLN A 224 14.56 22.45 7.92
C GLN A 224 14.51 23.51 9.03
N ASP A 225 13.50 24.36 9.02
CA ASP A 225 13.24 25.40 10.01
C ASP A 225 11.73 25.67 10.18
N GLU A 226 11.35 26.59 11.07
CA GLU A 226 9.93 26.92 11.25
C GLU A 226 9.29 27.62 10.04
N ALA A 227 10.08 28.32 9.21
CA ALA A 227 9.55 29.01 8.04
C ALA A 227 9.05 28.00 6.98
N ASP A 228 9.71 26.85 6.90
CA ASP A 228 9.30 25.73 6.05
C ASP A 228 7.88 25.22 6.35
N LEU A 229 7.35 25.35 7.57
CA LEU A 229 5.97 24.96 7.86
C LEU A 229 4.92 25.79 7.09
N SER A 230 5.33 26.93 6.53
CA SER A 230 4.49 27.81 5.72
C SER A 230 4.69 27.66 4.20
N ASN A 231 5.56 26.75 3.75
CA ASN A 231 5.88 26.57 2.32
C ASN A 231 4.82 25.75 1.55
N GLY A 232 3.72 25.37 2.20
CA GLY A 232 2.62 24.58 1.62
C GLY A 232 2.87 23.08 1.55
N GLN A 233 4.05 22.59 1.94
CA GLN A 233 4.34 21.15 1.99
C GLN A 233 3.64 20.47 3.17
N PHE A 234 3.55 19.15 3.11
CA PHE A 234 3.09 18.28 4.19
C PHE A 234 4.30 17.52 4.75
N TYR A 235 4.49 17.52 6.07
CA TYR A 235 5.60 16.90 6.80
C TYR A 235 5.14 15.70 7.62
N GLY A 236 4.57 14.71 6.93
CA GLY A 236 4.16 13.43 7.49
C GLY A 236 5.24 12.36 7.32
N PHE A 237 4.83 11.14 6.94
CA PHE A 237 5.73 10.04 6.63
C PHE A 237 5.74 9.71 5.13
N HIS A 238 6.94 9.36 4.65
CA HIS A 238 7.13 8.77 3.34
C HIS A 238 6.66 7.31 3.36
N GLY A 239 6.07 6.84 2.26
CA GLY A 239 5.64 5.44 2.17
C GLY A 239 6.79 4.44 2.00
N SER A 240 7.98 4.90 1.60
CA SER A 240 9.22 4.12 1.60
C SER A 240 10.45 5.02 1.45
N ARG A 241 11.65 4.43 1.47
CA ARG A 241 12.89 5.16 1.16
C ARG A 241 12.95 5.66 -0.29
N SER A 242 12.22 5.05 -1.22
CA SER A 242 12.24 5.47 -2.61
C SER A 242 11.52 6.80 -2.85
N SER A 243 10.69 7.25 -1.91
CA SER A 243 10.07 8.57 -1.95
C SER A 243 10.84 9.64 -1.16
N GLN A 244 11.97 9.29 -0.51
CA GLN A 244 12.87 10.26 0.13
C GLN A 244 13.89 10.78 -0.88
N PHE A 245 13.51 11.80 -1.64
CA PHE A 245 14.42 12.41 -2.61
C PHE A 245 15.51 13.23 -1.93
N GLN A 246 16.75 13.07 -2.40
CA GLN A 246 17.90 13.83 -1.91
C GLN A 246 17.96 15.21 -2.57
N PRO A 247 18.34 16.27 -1.83
CA PRO A 247 18.63 17.59 -2.40
C PRO A 247 19.53 17.49 -3.63
N ASN A 248 19.10 18.06 -4.76
CA ASN A 248 19.97 18.16 -5.93
C ASN A 248 21.02 19.27 -5.69
N ASP A 249 22.22 19.11 -6.25
CA ASP A 249 23.33 20.09 -6.18
C ASP A 249 22.96 21.51 -6.68
N TYR A 250 21.79 21.67 -7.30
CA TYR A 250 21.28 22.91 -7.86
C TYR A 250 20.47 23.78 -6.89
N GLY A 251 20.32 23.38 -5.62
CA GLY A 251 19.74 24.24 -4.58
C GLY A 251 18.23 24.48 -4.68
N ASN A 252 17.51 23.76 -5.54
CA ASN A 252 16.04 23.79 -5.55
C ASN A 252 15.50 22.96 -4.39
N ALA A 253 14.56 23.51 -3.63
CA ALA A 253 13.79 22.76 -2.64
C ALA A 253 13.09 21.60 -3.35
N LEU A 254 13.45 20.36 -3.01
CA LEU A 254 12.73 19.20 -3.53
C LEU A 254 11.41 19.03 -2.79
N PRO A 255 10.32 18.76 -3.52
CA PRO A 255 9.04 18.48 -2.90
C PRO A 255 9.15 17.22 -2.04
N ASN A 256 8.73 17.35 -0.79
CA ASN A 256 8.65 16.29 0.19
C ASN A 256 7.49 15.32 -0.15
N CYS A 257 7.81 14.10 -0.56
CA CYS A 257 6.79 13.12 -0.96
C CYS A 257 6.17 12.35 0.20
N SER A 258 6.09 12.95 1.39
CA SER A 258 5.28 12.42 2.48
C SER A 258 3.79 12.41 2.12
N HIS A 259 3.06 11.45 2.68
CA HIS A 259 1.70 11.11 2.24
C HIS A 259 0.78 10.82 3.43
N LEU A 260 -0.49 11.22 3.37
CA LEU A 260 -1.46 11.01 4.46
C LEU A 260 -1.63 9.54 4.85
N ALA A 261 -1.87 8.66 3.87
CA ALA A 261 -2.03 7.23 4.15
C ALA A 261 -0.79 6.60 4.81
N SER A 262 0.41 6.99 4.37
CA SER A 262 1.69 6.58 4.95
C SER A 262 1.83 7.10 6.39
N THR A 263 1.42 8.34 6.64
CA THR A 263 1.43 8.95 7.98
C THR A 263 0.49 8.22 8.94
N TYR A 264 -0.73 7.91 8.49
CA TYR A 264 -1.66 7.05 9.23
C TYR A 264 -1.02 5.70 9.57
N CYS A 265 -0.43 5.01 8.58
CA CYS A 265 0.21 3.71 8.79
C CYS A 265 1.40 3.78 9.77
N ALA A 266 2.25 4.80 9.66
CA ALA A 266 3.37 5.01 10.58
C ALA A 266 2.89 5.17 12.03
N LEU A 267 1.93 6.08 12.25
CA LEU A 267 1.41 6.32 13.60
C LEU A 267 0.74 5.07 14.17
N SER A 268 -0.02 4.33 13.35
CA SER A 268 -0.60 3.06 13.74
C SER A 268 0.47 2.04 14.16
N ILE A 269 1.55 1.88 13.40
CA ILE A 269 2.66 0.98 13.77
C ILE A 269 3.31 1.44 15.08
N LEU A 270 3.66 2.72 15.19
CA LEU A 270 4.32 3.27 16.38
C LEU A 270 3.45 3.09 17.63
N LYS A 271 2.13 3.34 17.52
CA LYS A 271 1.17 3.12 18.61
C LYS A 271 1.08 1.65 19.00
N THR A 272 0.95 0.74 18.02
CA THR A 272 0.92 -0.72 18.25
C THR A 272 2.18 -1.22 18.95
N LEU A 273 3.34 -0.66 18.62
CA LEU A 273 4.61 -1.02 19.25
C LEU A 273 4.86 -0.33 20.61
N GLY A 274 3.96 0.56 21.05
CA GLY A 274 4.06 1.27 22.32
C GLY A 274 5.09 2.40 22.32
N TYR A 275 5.35 3.02 21.16
CA TYR A 275 6.23 4.19 21.08
C TYR A 275 5.58 5.42 21.73
N ASP A 276 6.35 6.16 22.50
CA ASP A 276 5.89 7.39 23.14
C ASP A 276 5.79 8.55 22.14
N PHE A 277 4.57 8.99 21.84
CA PHE A 277 4.30 10.10 20.93
C PHE A 277 4.78 11.45 21.45
N SER A 278 5.12 11.58 22.74
CA SER A 278 5.76 12.80 23.28
C SER A 278 7.13 13.07 22.65
N LEU A 279 7.79 12.03 22.14
CA LEU A 279 9.08 12.10 21.45
C LEU A 279 8.96 12.33 19.94
N LEU A 280 7.73 12.30 19.40
CA LEU A 280 7.47 12.51 17.98
C LEU A 280 7.28 14.00 17.69
N ASP A 281 7.80 14.47 16.55
CA ASP A 281 7.44 15.79 16.01
C ASP A 281 6.00 15.77 15.45
N SER A 282 5.03 15.72 16.36
CA SER A 282 3.59 15.75 16.05
C SER A 282 3.12 17.13 15.58
N MET A 283 3.80 18.19 16.00
CA MET A 283 3.42 19.57 15.67
C MET A 283 3.66 19.88 14.19
N SER A 284 4.78 19.44 13.61
CA SER A 284 5.02 19.59 12.17
C SER A 284 4.00 18.82 11.34
N ILE A 285 3.65 17.59 11.76
CA ILE A 285 2.63 16.77 11.09
C ILE A 285 1.29 17.52 11.08
N ILE A 286 0.79 17.97 12.23
CA ILE A 286 -0.53 18.60 12.35
C ILE A 286 -0.58 19.95 11.65
N LYS A 287 0.42 20.82 11.84
CA LYS A 287 0.43 22.16 11.22
C LYS A 287 0.47 22.06 9.70
N SER A 288 1.30 21.18 9.16
CA SER A 288 1.47 21.02 7.71
C SER A 288 0.32 20.23 7.06
N MET A 289 -0.36 19.35 7.80
CA MET A 289 -1.57 18.64 7.32
C MET A 289 -2.68 19.61 6.92
N LYS A 290 -2.77 20.78 7.57
CA LYS A 290 -3.72 21.85 7.21
C LYS A 290 -3.60 22.29 5.75
N ASN A 291 -2.39 22.22 5.16
CA ASN A 291 -2.15 22.58 3.76
C ASN A 291 -2.82 21.61 2.78
N LEU A 292 -3.22 20.42 3.24
CA LEU A 292 -3.85 19.39 2.41
C LEU A 292 -5.37 19.50 2.38
N GLN A 293 -5.98 20.22 3.33
CA GLN A 293 -7.43 20.40 3.35
C GLN A 293 -7.86 21.38 2.26
N GLN A 294 -8.82 20.96 1.45
CA GLN A 294 -9.37 21.74 0.36
C GLN A 294 -10.50 22.66 0.83
N HIS A 295 -10.88 23.60 -0.03
CA HIS A 295 -11.94 24.57 0.25
C HIS A 295 -13.30 23.92 0.55
N ASP A 296 -13.59 22.78 -0.08
CA ASP A 296 -14.82 21.99 0.06
C ASP A 296 -14.80 21.04 1.27
N GLY A 297 -13.69 20.98 2.00
CA GLY A 297 -13.51 20.11 3.17
C GLY A 297 -12.84 18.77 2.89
N SER A 298 -12.63 18.41 1.62
CA SER A 298 -11.86 17.21 1.24
C SER A 298 -10.37 17.36 1.57
N PHE A 299 -9.60 16.28 1.46
CA PHE A 299 -8.15 16.30 1.67
C PHE A 299 -7.43 15.75 0.44
N MET A 300 -6.32 16.41 0.08
CA MET A 300 -5.31 15.82 -0.80
C MET A 300 -4.40 14.87 -0.02
N PRO A 301 -3.89 13.79 -0.61
CA PRO A 301 -2.94 12.91 0.05
C PRO A 301 -1.54 13.50 0.22
N ILE A 302 -1.15 14.38 -0.71
CA ILE A 302 0.19 14.95 -0.86
C ILE A 302 0.07 16.41 -1.33
N HIS A 303 1.02 17.24 -0.95
CA HIS A 303 1.03 18.67 -1.25
C HIS A 303 1.19 19.02 -2.74
N SER A 304 1.77 18.12 -3.54
CA SER A 304 2.04 18.35 -4.98
C SER A 304 0.80 18.20 -5.87
N GLY A 305 -0.36 17.87 -5.31
CA GLY A 305 -1.58 17.61 -6.05
C GLY A 305 -1.79 16.13 -6.37
N ALA A 306 -3.01 15.66 -6.14
CA ALA A 306 -3.54 14.33 -6.41
C ALA A 306 -5.07 14.37 -6.29
N GLU A 307 -5.74 13.22 -6.32
CA GLU A 307 -7.17 13.15 -6.08
C GLU A 307 -7.56 13.55 -4.65
N THR A 308 -8.82 13.95 -4.46
CA THR A 308 -9.36 14.34 -3.16
C THR A 308 -10.66 13.58 -2.89
N ASP A 309 -10.68 12.80 -1.80
CA ASP A 309 -11.81 11.94 -1.46
C ASP A 309 -11.82 11.54 0.02
N LEU A 310 -12.86 10.79 0.40
CA LEU A 310 -13.09 10.34 1.78
C LEU A 310 -11.93 9.54 2.40
N ARG A 311 -11.08 8.86 1.61
CA ARG A 311 -9.94 8.09 2.16
C ARG A 311 -8.98 9.02 2.90
N PHE A 312 -8.76 10.22 2.37
CA PHE A 312 -7.85 11.19 2.95
C PHE A 312 -8.48 12.01 4.06
N VAL A 313 -9.80 12.22 4.02
CA VAL A 313 -10.55 12.73 5.17
C VAL A 313 -10.40 11.78 6.36
N TYR A 314 -10.54 10.47 6.13
CA TYR A 314 -10.31 9.44 7.14
C TYR A 314 -8.88 9.44 7.66
N CYS A 315 -7.88 9.45 6.77
CA CYS A 315 -6.48 9.49 7.20
C CYS A 315 -6.21 10.70 8.08
N ALA A 316 -6.68 11.90 7.69
CA ALA A 316 -6.51 13.11 8.48
C ALA A 316 -7.19 12.98 9.86
N ALA A 317 -8.45 12.53 9.91
CA ALA A 317 -9.17 12.33 11.16
C ALA A 317 -8.50 11.30 12.08
N ALA A 318 -8.00 10.20 11.54
CA ALA A 318 -7.30 9.17 12.29
C ALA A 318 -5.95 9.69 12.83
N ILE A 319 -5.18 10.43 12.03
CA ILE A 319 -3.93 11.09 12.47
C ILE A 319 -4.21 12.06 13.60
N SER A 320 -5.20 12.96 13.45
CA SER A 320 -5.58 13.92 14.49
C SER A 320 -6.07 13.25 15.77
N SER A 321 -6.81 12.14 15.65
CA SER A 321 -7.28 11.35 16.79
C SER A 321 -6.11 10.69 17.53
N MET A 322 -5.19 10.03 16.82
CA MET A 322 -4.03 9.37 17.41
C MET A 322 -3.05 10.33 18.07
N LEU A 323 -2.89 11.54 17.52
CA LEU A 323 -2.04 12.60 18.09
C LEU A 323 -2.78 13.51 19.09
N GLU A 324 -4.07 13.24 19.34
CA GLU A 324 -4.94 14.03 20.22
C GLU A 324 -4.92 15.54 19.90
N ASN A 325 -4.75 15.89 18.63
CA ASN A 325 -4.62 17.26 18.17
C ASN A 325 -5.39 17.49 16.86
N TRP A 326 -6.46 18.28 16.96
CA TRP A 326 -7.37 18.58 15.86
C TRP A 326 -7.12 19.94 15.19
N SER A 327 -6.08 20.67 15.58
CA SER A 327 -5.80 22.03 15.05
C SER A 327 -5.41 22.05 13.56
N GLY A 328 -5.11 20.88 12.98
CA GLY A 328 -4.80 20.71 11.56
C GLY A 328 -6.01 20.45 10.67
N ILE A 329 -7.24 20.38 11.21
CA ILE A 329 -8.47 20.06 10.47
C ILE A 329 -9.56 21.08 10.80
N ASP A 330 -10.16 21.68 9.77
CA ASP A 330 -11.48 22.32 9.84
C ASP A 330 -12.56 21.22 9.85
N LYS A 331 -13.03 20.86 11.05
CA LYS A 331 -13.99 19.75 11.24
C LYS A 331 -15.33 20.04 10.61
N GLU A 332 -15.77 21.30 10.63
CA GLU A 332 -17.05 21.72 10.06
C GLU A 332 -17.07 21.52 8.55
N LYS A 333 -16.01 21.92 7.85
CA LYS A 333 -15.90 21.67 6.40
C LYS A 333 -15.75 20.19 6.07
N ALA A 334 -14.92 19.46 6.82
CA ALA A 334 -14.76 18.02 6.61
C ALA A 334 -16.09 17.29 6.79
N LYS A 335 -16.89 17.66 7.80
CA LYS A 335 -18.25 17.17 8.02
C LYS A 335 -19.16 17.48 6.84
N GLU A 336 -19.17 18.73 6.34
CA GLU A 336 -19.98 19.12 5.17
C GLU A 336 -19.61 18.29 3.92
N TYR A 337 -18.31 18.09 3.67
CA TYR A 337 -17.85 17.21 2.59
C TYR A 337 -18.37 15.77 2.75
N ILE A 338 -18.26 15.20 3.96
CA ILE A 338 -18.74 13.84 4.24
C ILE A 338 -20.25 13.74 4.00
N ILE A 339 -21.05 14.69 4.49
CA ILE A 339 -22.51 14.70 4.28
C ILE A 339 -22.84 14.68 2.79
N ASN A 340 -22.13 15.49 1.99
CA ASN A 340 -22.33 15.56 0.55
C ASN A 340 -21.91 14.28 -0.20
N CYS A 341 -21.16 13.39 0.45
CA CYS A 341 -20.80 12.08 -0.10
C CYS A 341 -21.86 11.00 0.17
N GLN A 342 -22.85 11.23 1.04
CA GLN A 342 -23.95 10.28 1.22
C GLN A 342 -24.83 10.28 -0.04
N SER A 343 -24.94 9.13 -0.71
CA SER A 343 -25.70 8.98 -1.94
C SER A 343 -27.18 8.69 -1.67
N TYR A 344 -27.96 8.65 -2.75
CA TYR A 344 -29.41 8.43 -2.71
C TYR A 344 -29.81 7.06 -2.14
N ASP A 345 -28.89 6.09 -2.15
CA ASP A 345 -29.11 4.72 -1.68
C ASP A 345 -28.69 4.53 -0.20
N GLY A 346 -28.17 5.57 0.46
CA GLY A 346 -27.80 5.57 1.88
C GLY A 346 -26.32 5.35 2.17
N GLY A 347 -25.60 4.68 1.28
CA GLY A 347 -24.15 4.53 1.38
C GLY A 347 -23.42 5.82 1.05
N PHE A 348 -22.09 5.82 1.19
CA PHE A 348 -21.26 6.95 0.79
C PHE A 348 -20.38 6.58 -0.39
N GLY A 349 -20.29 7.48 -1.36
CA GLY A 349 -19.31 7.42 -2.44
C GLY A 349 -17.98 8.07 -2.03
N LEU A 350 -16.89 7.79 -2.75
CA LEU A 350 -15.57 8.38 -2.47
C LEU A 350 -15.59 9.92 -2.53
N THR A 351 -16.34 10.45 -3.48
CA THR A 351 -16.57 11.88 -3.68
C THR A 351 -18.07 12.17 -3.77
N PRO A 352 -18.51 13.43 -3.61
CA PRO A 352 -19.91 13.79 -3.76
C PRO A 352 -20.52 13.31 -5.07
N SER A 353 -21.72 12.76 -5.01
CA SER A 353 -22.46 12.19 -6.15
C SER A 353 -21.85 10.92 -6.80
N SER A 354 -20.78 10.34 -6.25
CA SER A 354 -20.24 9.07 -6.74
C SER A 354 -21.02 7.84 -6.23
N GLU A 355 -20.83 6.70 -6.88
CA GLU A 355 -21.44 5.43 -6.48
C GLU A 355 -21.05 5.06 -5.04
N SER A 356 -22.04 4.68 -4.23
CA SER A 356 -21.82 4.23 -2.86
C SER A 356 -20.92 3.01 -2.80
N HIS A 357 -19.92 3.04 -1.92
CA HIS A 357 -18.90 2.02 -1.81
C HIS A 357 -18.60 1.66 -0.35
N GLY A 358 -18.40 0.37 -0.03
CA GLY A 358 -18.19 -0.09 1.35
C GLY A 358 -17.00 0.58 2.03
N GLY A 359 -15.87 0.71 1.34
CA GLY A 359 -14.69 1.41 1.87
C GLY A 359 -14.90 2.91 2.06
N ALA A 360 -15.65 3.57 1.17
CA ALA A 360 -15.95 5.00 1.29
C ALA A 360 -16.94 5.26 2.44
N THR A 361 -17.93 4.38 2.57
CA THR A 361 -18.89 4.35 3.68
C THR A 361 -18.19 4.19 5.03
N PHE A 362 -17.23 3.26 5.14
CA PHE A 362 -16.39 3.16 6.32
C PHE A 362 -15.61 4.46 6.58
N CYS A 363 -14.93 5.01 5.58
CA CYS A 363 -14.16 6.24 5.74
C CYS A 363 -15.03 7.40 6.24
N ALA A 364 -16.22 7.59 5.68
CA ALA A 364 -17.18 8.60 6.13
C ALA A 364 -17.58 8.41 7.61
N VAL A 365 -18.09 7.23 7.95
CA VAL A 365 -18.65 6.95 9.28
C VAL A 365 -17.55 6.96 10.33
N ALA A 366 -16.42 6.31 10.09
CA ALA A 366 -15.28 6.31 11.01
C ALA A 366 -14.73 7.72 11.21
N SER A 367 -14.64 8.56 10.18
CA SER A 367 -14.20 9.96 10.31
C SER A 367 -15.13 10.77 11.20
N LEU A 368 -16.45 10.67 11.00
CA LEU A 368 -17.45 11.36 11.83
C LEU A 368 -17.33 10.92 13.30
N ARG A 369 -17.12 9.62 13.52
CA ARG A 369 -16.97 9.04 14.86
C ARG A 369 -15.69 9.54 15.55
N LEU A 370 -14.55 9.49 14.85
CA LEU A 370 -13.27 9.99 15.36
C LEU A 370 -13.32 11.49 15.66
N MET A 371 -14.01 12.29 14.83
CA MET A 371 -14.19 13.72 15.07
C MET A 371 -15.09 14.05 16.27
N GLY A 372 -15.81 13.06 16.82
CA GLY A 372 -16.79 13.23 17.90
C GLY A 372 -18.12 13.82 17.42
N LEU A 373 -18.42 13.72 16.12
CA LEU A 373 -19.63 14.29 15.51
C LEU A 373 -20.80 13.30 15.51
N ILE A 374 -20.50 12.00 15.62
CA ILE A 374 -21.48 10.96 15.90
C ILE A 374 -21.05 10.18 17.15
N GLU A 375 -22.02 9.77 17.95
CA GLU A 375 -21.79 8.95 19.13
C GLU A 375 -21.56 7.48 18.76
N ASP A 376 -21.14 6.70 19.75
CA ASP A 376 -21.20 5.24 19.66
C ASP A 376 -22.66 4.78 19.69
N ASP A 377 -22.94 3.65 19.05
CA ASP A 377 -24.26 2.99 19.06
C ASP A 377 -25.42 3.97 18.80
N ILE A 378 -25.34 4.66 17.66
CA ILE A 378 -26.31 5.70 17.26
C ILE A 378 -27.74 5.16 17.27
N LEU A 379 -27.94 3.87 17.03
CA LEU A 379 -29.26 3.23 17.01
C LEU A 379 -29.88 3.05 18.39
N SER A 380 -29.06 2.98 19.45
CA SER A 380 -29.55 2.90 20.84
C SER A 380 -30.16 4.22 21.34
N LYS A 381 -29.84 5.34 20.69
CA LYS A 381 -30.30 6.69 21.05
C LYS A 381 -31.20 7.25 19.95
N ASN A 382 -32.11 8.15 20.33
CA ASN A 382 -33.17 8.61 19.44
C ASN A 382 -32.59 9.32 18.18
N VAL A 383 -32.73 8.68 17.01
CA VAL A 383 -32.02 8.97 15.74
C VAL A 383 -32.40 10.32 15.10
N SER A 384 -33.41 11.02 15.63
CA SER A 384 -34.10 12.14 14.98
C SER A 384 -33.26 13.42 14.72
N SER A 385 -32.00 13.50 15.18
CA SER A 385 -31.15 14.69 15.01
C SER A 385 -29.81 14.44 14.30
N CYS A 386 -29.58 13.27 13.70
CA CYS A 386 -28.34 13.01 12.98
C CYS A 386 -28.33 13.74 11.62
N PHE A 387 -27.21 14.36 11.27
CA PHE A 387 -27.03 15.08 10.00
C PHE A 387 -26.75 14.16 8.80
N ILE A 388 -26.70 12.84 9.03
CA ILE A 388 -26.69 11.79 8.00
C ILE A 388 -27.95 10.94 8.12
N ASN A 389 -28.41 10.36 7.01
CA ASN A 389 -29.55 9.46 7.01
C ASN A 389 -29.15 8.06 7.49
N VAL A 390 -29.13 7.87 8.81
CA VAL A 390 -28.73 6.61 9.46
C VAL A 390 -29.64 5.43 9.10
N PRO A 391 -30.99 5.56 9.06
CA PRO A 391 -31.84 4.43 8.66
C PRO A 391 -31.55 3.90 7.25
N LEU A 392 -31.34 4.81 6.28
CA LEU A 392 -31.03 4.41 4.91
C LEU A 392 -29.62 3.84 4.79
N LEU A 393 -28.65 4.39 5.52
CA LEU A 393 -27.30 3.83 5.64
C LEU A 393 -27.32 2.41 6.20
N LEU A 394 -28.11 2.17 7.26
CA LEU A 394 -28.25 0.85 7.87
C LEU A 394 -28.80 -0.16 6.86
N ASP A 395 -29.88 0.19 6.17
CA ASP A 395 -30.48 -0.65 5.12
C ASP A 395 -29.45 -0.96 4.01
N TRP A 396 -28.72 0.06 3.55
CA TRP A 396 -27.65 -0.11 2.57
C TRP A 396 -26.58 -1.09 3.04
N CYS A 397 -26.09 -0.97 4.28
CA CYS A 397 -25.06 -1.85 4.84
C CYS A 397 -25.54 -3.30 4.97
N LEU A 398 -26.77 -3.53 5.44
CA LEU A 398 -27.32 -4.88 5.61
C LEU A 398 -27.50 -5.58 4.25
N GLN A 399 -27.92 -4.83 3.22
CA GLN A 399 -28.01 -5.35 1.85
C GLN A 399 -26.66 -5.63 1.18
N ARG A 400 -25.52 -5.40 1.86
CA ARG A 400 -24.20 -5.82 1.37
C ARG A 400 -23.83 -7.23 1.80
N GLN A 401 -24.52 -7.84 2.76
CA GLN A 401 -24.29 -9.24 3.08
C GLN A 401 -25.01 -10.11 2.04
N ALA A 402 -24.24 -10.85 1.25
CA ALA A 402 -24.79 -11.70 0.21
C ALA A 402 -25.40 -12.97 0.83
N THR A 403 -26.62 -13.30 0.43
CA THR A 403 -27.32 -14.51 0.91
C THR A 403 -26.77 -15.80 0.31
N THR A 404 -25.96 -15.71 -0.74
CA THR A 404 -25.41 -16.86 -1.47
C THR A 404 -24.25 -17.54 -0.76
N ASP A 405 -23.37 -16.75 -0.14
CA ASP A 405 -22.15 -17.25 0.51
C ASP A 405 -21.93 -16.66 1.92
N GLY A 406 -22.69 -15.65 2.33
CA GLY A 406 -22.58 -14.99 3.63
C GLY A 406 -21.54 -13.86 3.69
N GLY A 407 -20.76 -13.66 2.62
CA GLY A 407 -19.75 -12.61 2.53
C GLY A 407 -20.34 -11.22 2.29
N PHE A 408 -19.51 -10.18 2.41
CA PHE A 408 -19.91 -8.82 2.08
C PHE A 408 -19.40 -8.39 0.71
N GLN A 409 -20.25 -7.70 -0.06
CA GLN A 409 -19.88 -7.02 -1.29
C GLN A 409 -19.67 -5.51 -1.05
N GLY A 410 -18.75 -4.89 -1.79
CA GLY A 410 -18.48 -3.46 -1.64
C GLY A 410 -19.52 -2.53 -2.28
N ARG A 411 -20.27 -3.05 -3.25
CA ARG A 411 -21.26 -2.33 -4.07
C ARG A 411 -22.38 -3.26 -4.47
N LEU A 412 -23.53 -2.71 -4.85
CA LEU A 412 -24.63 -3.51 -5.39
C LEU A 412 -24.17 -4.30 -6.63
N ASN A 413 -24.66 -5.53 -6.77
CA ASN A 413 -24.37 -6.43 -7.90
C ASN A 413 -22.88 -6.71 -8.17
N LYS A 414 -22.02 -6.60 -7.16
CA LYS A 414 -20.62 -7.04 -7.20
C LYS A 414 -20.44 -8.30 -6.37
N ALA A 415 -19.40 -9.07 -6.70
CA ALA A 415 -19.01 -10.24 -5.90
C ALA A 415 -18.62 -9.84 -4.48
N THR A 416 -18.76 -10.80 -3.57
CA THR A 416 -18.25 -10.72 -2.21
C THR A 416 -16.72 -10.70 -2.20
N ASP A 417 -16.16 -10.10 -1.15
CA ASP A 417 -14.72 -9.92 -1.00
C ASP A 417 -14.39 -9.81 0.50
N THR A 418 -13.36 -10.57 0.91
CA THR A 418 -12.88 -10.69 2.30
C THR A 418 -12.79 -9.34 3.01
N CYS A 419 -12.29 -8.29 2.35
CA CYS A 419 -12.04 -7.02 3.02
C CYS A 419 -13.34 -6.31 3.46
N TYR A 420 -14.47 -6.52 2.78
CA TYR A 420 -15.72 -5.88 3.15
C TYR A 420 -16.35 -6.46 4.41
N ALA A 421 -15.93 -7.64 4.84
CA ALA A 421 -16.27 -8.16 6.17
C ALA A 421 -15.81 -7.19 7.27
N PHE A 422 -14.67 -6.51 7.08
CA PHE A 422 -14.25 -5.41 7.93
C PHE A 422 -14.88 -4.07 7.52
N TRP A 423 -14.82 -3.67 6.24
CA TRP A 423 -15.27 -2.32 5.87
C TRP A 423 -16.76 -2.09 6.15
N VAL A 424 -17.62 -3.03 5.75
CA VAL A 424 -19.07 -2.92 6.01
C VAL A 424 -19.40 -3.37 7.43
N GLY A 425 -18.81 -4.46 7.90
CA GLY A 425 -19.01 -4.96 9.26
C GLY A 425 -18.59 -3.94 10.34
N GLY A 426 -17.53 -3.18 10.09
CA GLY A 426 -17.05 -2.10 10.94
C GLY A 426 -18.02 -0.92 11.00
N VAL A 427 -18.63 -0.53 9.87
CA VAL A 427 -19.72 0.46 9.87
C VAL A 427 -20.89 -0.03 10.72
N LEU A 428 -21.32 -1.28 10.54
CA LEU A 428 -22.39 -1.87 11.34
C LEU A 428 -22.01 -1.93 12.84
N LYS A 429 -20.74 -2.16 13.19
CA LYS A 429 -20.26 -2.08 14.57
C LYS A 429 -20.35 -0.67 15.14
N ILE A 430 -19.87 0.34 14.41
CA ILE A 430 -19.93 1.76 14.83
C ILE A 430 -21.39 2.21 15.03
N LEU A 431 -22.30 1.78 14.16
CA LEU A 431 -23.73 2.09 14.27
C LEU A 431 -24.46 1.34 15.40
N GLY A 432 -23.82 0.35 16.04
CA GLY A 432 -24.47 -0.53 17.02
C GLY A 432 -25.28 -1.68 16.42
N ALA A 433 -25.25 -1.84 15.09
CA ALA A 433 -26.01 -2.82 14.32
C ALA A 433 -25.33 -4.19 14.12
N HIS A 434 -24.13 -4.42 14.67
CA HIS A 434 -23.37 -5.67 14.50
C HIS A 434 -24.15 -6.95 14.83
N LYS A 435 -25.17 -6.89 15.70
CA LYS A 435 -26.04 -8.03 16.04
C LYS A 435 -26.98 -8.45 14.90
N LEU A 436 -27.12 -7.62 13.87
CA LEU A 436 -27.95 -7.88 12.69
C LEU A 436 -27.21 -8.60 11.57
N ILE A 437 -25.89 -8.77 11.71
CA ILE A 437 -25.06 -9.54 10.76
C ILE A 437 -25.38 -11.03 10.91
N ASP A 438 -25.50 -11.75 9.79
CA ASP A 438 -25.43 -13.21 9.82
C ASP A 438 -23.97 -13.63 10.12
N HIS A 439 -23.66 -13.78 11.41
CA HIS A 439 -22.33 -14.13 11.91
C HIS A 439 -21.87 -15.50 11.41
N GLU A 440 -22.78 -16.48 11.33
CA GLU A 440 -22.43 -17.84 10.92
C GLU A 440 -22.12 -17.89 9.43
N GLY A 441 -22.93 -17.24 8.59
CA GLY A 441 -22.68 -17.10 7.16
C GLY A 441 -21.36 -16.38 6.88
N LEU A 442 -21.12 -15.23 7.53
CA LEU A 442 -19.89 -14.47 7.34
C LEU A 442 -18.66 -15.27 7.75
N ARG A 443 -18.71 -15.95 8.89
CA ARG A 443 -17.60 -16.78 9.38
C ARG A 443 -17.28 -17.92 8.42
N LYS A 444 -18.30 -18.58 7.86
CA LYS A 444 -18.13 -19.62 6.84
C LYS A 444 -17.45 -19.08 5.58
N PHE A 445 -17.91 -17.93 5.06
CA PHE A 445 -17.29 -17.26 3.92
C PHE A 445 -15.81 -16.93 4.16
N LEU A 446 -15.47 -16.40 5.34
CA LEU A 446 -14.08 -16.05 5.63
C LEU A 446 -13.18 -17.29 5.68
N PHE A 447 -13.66 -18.44 6.17
CA PHE A 447 -12.89 -19.69 6.12
C PHE A 447 -12.64 -20.19 4.70
N THR A 448 -13.57 -19.99 3.77
CA THR A 448 -13.32 -20.37 2.36
C THR A 448 -12.27 -19.47 1.69
N CYS A 449 -12.03 -18.27 2.24
CA CYS A 449 -10.97 -17.35 1.81
C CYS A 449 -9.63 -17.57 2.55
N GLN A 450 -9.59 -18.43 3.57
CA GLN A 450 -8.37 -18.75 4.32
C GLN A 450 -7.43 -19.57 3.44
N SER A 451 -6.19 -19.12 3.28
CA SER A 451 -5.22 -19.83 2.44
C SER A 451 -4.52 -20.96 3.19
N GLN A 452 -4.20 -22.04 2.46
CA GLN A 452 -3.34 -23.10 2.95
C GLN A 452 -1.91 -22.65 3.28
N TYR A 453 -1.49 -21.47 2.83
CA TYR A 453 -0.18 -20.87 3.13
C TYR A 453 -0.23 -19.86 4.30
N GLY A 454 -1.40 -19.67 4.90
CA GLY A 454 -1.65 -18.55 5.82
C GLY A 454 -2.05 -17.29 5.08
N GLY A 455 -2.47 -16.27 5.84
CA GLY A 455 -3.21 -15.12 5.28
C GLY A 455 -4.56 -15.47 4.66
N PHE A 456 -5.17 -14.47 4.01
CA PHE A 456 -6.46 -14.57 3.33
C PHE A 456 -6.36 -14.03 1.91
N GLY A 457 -7.05 -14.68 0.98
CA GLY A 457 -7.28 -14.15 -0.37
C GLY A 457 -8.49 -13.22 -0.41
N LYS A 458 -8.67 -12.52 -1.54
CA LYS A 458 -9.85 -11.69 -1.79
C LYS A 458 -11.15 -12.49 -1.83
N THR A 459 -11.12 -13.61 -2.53
CA THR A 459 -12.22 -14.56 -2.69
C THR A 459 -11.69 -15.97 -2.44
N PRO A 460 -12.58 -16.99 -2.36
CA PRO A 460 -12.14 -18.37 -2.22
C PRO A 460 -11.12 -18.76 -3.31
N GLU A 461 -10.19 -19.64 -2.95
CA GLU A 461 -9.15 -20.20 -3.82
C GLU A 461 -8.10 -19.20 -4.34
N GLN A 462 -8.23 -17.90 -4.08
CA GLN A 462 -7.20 -16.93 -4.45
C GLN A 462 -5.99 -16.98 -3.52
N LEU A 463 -4.82 -16.66 -4.08
CA LEU A 463 -3.58 -16.52 -3.30
C LEU A 463 -3.72 -15.40 -2.26
N PRO A 464 -3.13 -15.57 -1.07
CA PRO A 464 -3.23 -14.59 -0.01
C PRO A 464 -2.36 -13.36 -0.29
N ASP A 465 -2.83 -12.19 0.13
CA ASP A 465 -2.07 -10.95 0.13
C ASP A 465 -2.20 -10.22 1.48
N LEU A 466 -1.24 -9.37 1.82
CA LEU A 466 -1.21 -8.61 3.08
C LEU A 466 -2.46 -7.77 3.33
N TYR A 467 -3.09 -7.22 2.29
CA TYR A 467 -4.27 -6.39 2.45
C TYR A 467 -5.46 -7.23 2.90
N HIS A 468 -5.79 -8.30 2.16
CA HIS A 468 -6.91 -9.18 2.52
C HIS A 468 -6.61 -9.99 3.77
N ALA A 469 -5.35 -10.40 4.00
CA ALA A 469 -4.94 -11.04 5.24
C ALA A 469 -5.26 -10.15 6.45
N TYR A 470 -4.83 -8.89 6.42
CA TYR A 470 -5.08 -7.94 7.50
C TYR A 470 -6.57 -7.73 7.77
N TYR A 471 -7.34 -7.42 6.72
CA TYR A 471 -8.78 -7.18 6.89
C TYR A 471 -9.57 -8.46 7.21
N GLY A 472 -9.07 -9.63 6.82
CA GLY A 472 -9.55 -10.93 7.29
C GLY A 472 -9.34 -11.08 8.80
N PHE A 473 -8.16 -10.77 9.33
CA PHE A 473 -7.90 -10.77 10.78
C PHE A 473 -8.80 -9.79 11.51
N CYS A 474 -8.97 -8.57 10.98
CA CYS A 474 -9.88 -7.58 11.55
C CYS A 474 -11.33 -8.09 11.55
N ALA A 475 -11.78 -8.74 10.48
CA ALA A 475 -13.12 -9.31 10.40
C ALA A 475 -13.33 -10.41 11.45
N PHE A 476 -12.38 -11.34 11.61
CA PHE A 476 -12.45 -12.34 12.68
C PHE A 476 -12.39 -11.73 14.09
N SER A 477 -11.62 -10.65 14.28
CA SER A 477 -11.64 -9.89 15.54
C SER A 477 -13.01 -9.25 15.81
N LEU A 478 -13.69 -8.69 14.79
CA LEU A 478 -15.06 -8.18 14.91
C LEU A 478 -16.09 -9.27 15.21
N LEU A 479 -15.85 -10.49 14.74
CA LEU A 479 -16.63 -11.70 15.03
C LEU A 479 -16.31 -12.32 16.41
N GLU A 480 -15.41 -11.70 17.17
CA GLU A 480 -14.98 -12.18 18.49
C GLU A 480 -14.36 -13.59 18.43
N GLU A 481 -13.64 -13.90 17.35
CA GLU A 481 -12.92 -15.17 17.21
C GLU A 481 -11.91 -15.34 18.35
N PRO A 482 -11.81 -16.53 18.97
CA PRO A 482 -10.90 -16.79 20.07
C PRO A 482 -9.44 -16.45 19.74
N ASP A 483 -8.69 -16.09 20.78
CA ASP A 483 -7.24 -15.82 20.73
C ASP A 483 -6.81 -14.63 19.84
N LEU A 484 -7.75 -13.79 19.43
CA LEU A 484 -7.47 -12.50 18.79
C LEU A 484 -7.59 -11.34 19.78
N ASN A 485 -6.82 -10.28 19.53
CA ASN A 485 -7.03 -8.99 20.20
C ASN A 485 -8.21 -8.25 19.59
N SER A 486 -8.99 -7.58 20.45
CA SER A 486 -10.08 -6.70 20.00
C SER A 486 -9.52 -5.45 19.32
N ILE A 487 -10.23 -4.96 18.30
CA ILE A 487 -9.84 -3.77 17.55
C ILE A 487 -10.69 -2.55 17.91
N CYS A 488 -10.05 -1.38 17.93
CA CYS A 488 -10.73 -0.10 17.79
C CYS A 488 -11.17 0.01 16.33
N THR A 489 -12.47 -0.17 16.11
CA THR A 489 -13.02 -0.31 14.76
C THR A 489 -12.75 0.93 13.92
N GLU A 490 -12.88 2.11 14.51
CA GLU A 490 -12.68 3.40 13.85
C GLU A 490 -11.24 3.63 13.41
N LEU A 491 -10.26 3.19 14.21
CA LEU A 491 -8.84 3.31 13.89
C LEU A 491 -8.31 2.10 13.11
N GLY A 492 -9.15 1.09 12.87
CA GLY A 492 -8.77 -0.12 12.14
C GLY A 492 -7.54 -0.83 12.73
N THR A 493 -7.28 -0.70 14.03
CA THR A 493 -6.12 -1.24 14.76
C THR A 493 -6.55 -1.78 16.11
N THR A 494 -5.71 -2.56 16.79
CA THR A 494 -6.01 -3.08 18.13
C THR A 494 -6.28 -1.95 19.12
N ILE A 495 -7.16 -2.23 20.08
CA ILE A 495 -7.21 -1.43 21.30
C ILE A 495 -5.88 -1.75 21.98
N GLY A 496 -4.93 -0.82 21.98
CA GLY A 496 -3.69 -0.99 22.76
C GLY A 496 -4.03 -1.28 24.23
N PRO A 497 -3.04 -1.42 25.12
CA PRO A 497 -3.30 -1.36 26.55
C PRO A 497 -3.81 0.05 26.91
N VAL A 498 -5.08 0.33 26.62
CA VAL A 498 -5.75 1.57 26.94
C VAL A 498 -5.92 1.55 28.45
N GLN A 499 -5.27 2.49 29.11
CA GLN A 499 -5.80 3.05 30.35
C GLN A 499 -7.24 3.44 30.05
N LEU A 500 -8.18 2.62 30.51
CA LEU A 500 -9.60 2.93 30.56
C LEU A 500 -9.74 4.37 31.05
N LEU A 501 -10.18 5.27 30.15
CA LEU A 501 -10.67 6.59 30.50
C LEU A 501 -12.14 6.47 30.91
#